data_AF-A0A7W7KJZ4-F1
#
_entry.id   AF-A0A7W7KJZ4-F1
#
_cell.length_a   1.000
_cell.length_b   1.000
_cell.length_c   1.000
_cell.angle_alpha   90.00
_cell.angle_beta   90.00
_cell.angle_gamma   90.00
#
_symmetry.space_group_name_H-M   'P 1'
#
loop_
_entity.id
_entity.type
_entity.pdbx_description
1 polymer ?
#
loop_
_entity_poly.entity_id
_entity_poly.type
_entity_poly.pdbx_seq_one_letter_code
_entity_poly.pdbx_strand_id
1 'polypeptide(L)'
;MKVATNEMGDFAANSLLIQDAKSFSLLVGNYSRVGFNHPGPAILYVLAAGEYVFFDKLGWVNYAFAGQLISVVLYNAFWLTLIAVLLHRMGLARHVVLAAVSAFCLATAIEDHSFFNGIWFPHLYFFPFAVLLLSLARLIQEKADSLWMLAISAGFLINGHASFIAILGLMLVIVLIYSFFFGAQRGGVLRPEFLKKNALPLFVAVVLLVLFFVPLIILTVKEFPGPLGDYLAFGGGHKPNKLKNAIGFVSLYWGGKSVFLAAIVVSALLWRARTADRTTRVTRSLLVVLLAATLAMLFYARYGVDYLEQTYIGLFYFSVPSIFAVALVTYAAQLFKSTRYALPVSVVMSAAALGLSFFMASKPPFYLDQYQGLQIVELEQALLKEKGNGGRLVLNLDDSRDWPHVWMVIVGTGAYAKRQSEDVFCVNTNWYISFSKKLKCTSEEVASNKRFVVRRSFDGGARAPNIDLGGISFFEYSPPASLVSGVLTIKNDRDLFTDYLLGSGWTVPDEMFTWSLGARAVIQLPPIPAGSQVLLELGAFLPQPDSLQQVTVFADGIEQGVTKFSATAAKATVAIKPKGPDGAPMQITLQIDHPISPSSVGNSKDTRLLGVALYGIEVMPPSNAN
;
A
#
# COMPACT_ATOMS: atom_id res chain seq x y z
N MET A 1 -23.61 -3.08 15.79
CA MET A 1 -22.71 -3.32 14.64
C MET A 1 -23.53 -3.98 13.55
N LYS A 2 -23.62 -3.39 12.36
CA LYS A 2 -23.99 -4.19 11.18
C LYS A 2 -22.93 -5.29 11.05
N VAL A 3 -23.36 -6.52 10.87
CA VAL A 3 -22.52 -7.71 11.00
C VAL A 3 -21.44 -7.66 9.91
N ALA A 4 -20.16 -7.61 10.30
CA ALA A 4 -19.07 -7.79 9.36
C ALA A 4 -19.18 -9.22 8.80
N THR A 5 -19.27 -9.37 7.48
CA THR A 5 -19.46 -10.65 6.81
C THR A 5 -18.15 -11.10 6.17
N ASN A 6 -18.00 -10.82 4.88
CA ASN A 6 -16.81 -11.15 4.09
C ASN A 6 -16.08 -9.86 3.73
N GLU A 7 -14.79 -9.86 4.04
CA GLU A 7 -13.86 -8.82 3.68
C GLU A 7 -13.48 -8.83 2.20
N MET A 8 -13.15 -7.65 1.68
CA MET A 8 -12.70 -7.40 0.31
C MET A 8 -11.46 -6.50 0.34
N GLY A 9 -10.79 -6.38 -0.82
CA GLY A 9 -9.66 -5.45 -0.97
C GLY A 9 -8.52 -5.69 0.01
N ASP A 10 -8.05 -4.61 0.65
CA ASP A 10 -6.94 -4.64 1.61
C ASP A 10 -7.21 -5.61 2.76
N PHE A 11 -8.45 -5.65 3.23
CA PHE A 11 -8.85 -6.47 4.35
C PHE A 11 -8.76 -7.96 3.98
N ALA A 12 -9.24 -8.33 2.80
CA ALA A 12 -9.12 -9.70 2.28
C ALA A 12 -7.68 -10.09 1.96
N ALA A 13 -6.90 -9.18 1.36
CA ALA A 13 -5.49 -9.40 1.09
C ALA A 13 -4.72 -9.69 2.39
N ASN A 14 -5.01 -8.94 3.47
CA ASN A 14 -4.44 -9.21 4.78
C ASN A 14 -4.99 -10.51 5.39
N SER A 15 -6.28 -10.81 5.24
CA SER A 15 -6.86 -12.07 5.71
C SER A 15 -6.24 -13.31 5.07
N LEU A 16 -5.84 -13.23 3.80
CA LEU A 16 -5.07 -14.33 3.17
C LEU A 16 -3.78 -14.62 3.93
N LEU A 17 -3.06 -13.58 4.34
CA LEU A 17 -1.83 -13.70 5.13
C LEU A 17 -2.12 -14.10 6.58
N ILE A 18 -3.17 -13.57 7.20
CA ILE A 18 -3.61 -13.94 8.56
C ILE A 18 -3.92 -15.44 8.64
N GLN A 19 -4.59 -15.99 7.62
CA GLN A 19 -4.83 -17.43 7.53
C GLN A 19 -3.52 -18.23 7.45
N ASP A 20 -2.49 -17.74 6.74
CA ASP A 20 -1.16 -18.37 6.75
C ASP A 20 -0.47 -18.24 8.12
N ALA A 21 -0.63 -17.10 8.79
CA ALA A 21 -0.04 -16.84 10.10
C ALA A 21 -0.54 -17.81 11.19
N LYS A 22 -1.78 -18.33 11.08
CA LYS A 22 -2.32 -19.35 12.01
C LYS A 22 -1.48 -20.65 12.03
N SER A 23 -0.74 -20.94 10.95
CA SER A 23 0.17 -22.09 10.85
C SER A 23 1.63 -21.79 11.26
N PHE A 24 1.91 -20.57 11.75
CA PHE A 24 3.25 -20.08 12.04
C PHE A 24 4.25 -20.10 10.86
N SER A 25 3.76 -20.21 9.62
CA SER A 25 4.61 -20.28 8.42
C SER A 25 4.83 -18.92 7.75
N LEU A 26 4.09 -17.88 8.15
CA LEU A 26 4.18 -16.56 7.54
C LEU A 26 5.47 -15.83 7.97
N LEU A 27 6.27 -15.38 6.99
CA LEU A 27 7.51 -14.64 7.23
C LEU A 27 7.48 -13.18 6.76
N VAL A 28 6.41 -12.77 6.08
CA VAL A 28 6.27 -11.45 5.45
C VAL A 28 5.17 -10.64 6.13
N GLY A 29 5.29 -9.32 6.07
CA GLY A 29 4.21 -8.38 6.43
C GLY A 29 3.16 -8.26 5.33
N ASN A 30 2.31 -7.25 5.47
CA ASN A 30 1.29 -6.94 4.47
C ASN A 30 1.92 -6.55 3.13
N TYR A 31 1.12 -6.68 2.07
CA TYR A 31 1.54 -6.35 0.72
C TYR A 31 1.72 -4.84 0.53
N SER A 32 2.51 -4.46 -0.48
CA SER A 32 2.69 -3.08 -0.90
C SER A 32 2.39 -2.92 -2.39
N ARG A 33 1.79 -1.79 -2.76
CA ARG A 33 1.52 -1.44 -4.17
C ARG A 33 2.80 -1.30 -5.02
N VAL A 34 3.96 -1.18 -4.38
CA VAL A 34 5.25 -0.97 -5.05
C VAL A 34 5.96 -2.28 -5.42
N GLY A 35 5.30 -3.44 -5.26
CA GLY A 35 5.83 -4.70 -5.79
C GLY A 35 6.62 -5.57 -4.81
N PHE A 36 6.60 -5.28 -3.50
CA PHE A 36 7.10 -6.20 -2.45
C PHE A 36 6.17 -6.27 -1.21
N ASN A 37 6.42 -7.24 -0.33
CA ASN A 37 5.79 -7.30 1.00
C ASN A 37 6.65 -6.60 2.06
N HIS A 38 6.02 -6.05 3.10
CA HIS A 38 6.72 -5.40 4.21
C HIS A 38 7.47 -6.41 5.12
N PRO A 39 8.41 -5.93 5.98
CA PRO A 39 9.44 -6.77 6.59
C PRO A 39 8.98 -7.91 7.49
N GLY A 40 7.78 -7.84 8.09
CA GLY A 40 7.39 -8.98 8.91
C GLY A 40 5.95 -9.00 9.39
N PRO A 41 5.54 -10.16 9.93
CA PRO A 41 4.14 -10.48 10.15
C PRO A 41 3.61 -10.06 11.53
N ALA A 42 4.34 -9.29 12.35
CA ALA A 42 3.97 -9.10 13.76
C ALA A 42 2.50 -8.68 14.00
N ILE A 43 2.00 -7.69 13.25
CA ILE A 43 0.60 -7.25 13.34
C ILE A 43 -0.34 -8.37 12.84
N LEU A 44 0.01 -9.04 11.74
CA LEU A 44 -0.77 -10.16 11.18
C LEU A 44 -0.90 -11.31 12.18
N TYR A 45 0.12 -11.62 12.97
CA TYR A 45 0.05 -12.62 14.05
C TYR A 45 -0.89 -12.21 15.18
N VAL A 46 -0.94 -10.92 15.53
CA VAL A 46 -1.92 -10.42 16.52
C VAL A 46 -3.34 -10.60 16.00
N LEU A 47 -3.59 -10.28 14.73
CA LEU A 47 -4.90 -10.47 14.11
C LEU A 47 -5.26 -11.95 13.97
N ALA A 48 -4.30 -12.80 13.62
CA ALA A 48 -4.46 -14.27 13.57
C ALA A 48 -4.79 -14.87 14.92
N ALA A 49 -4.15 -14.41 15.99
CA ALA A 49 -4.50 -14.81 17.35
C ALA A 49 -5.94 -14.42 17.71
N GLY A 50 -6.39 -13.24 17.25
CA GLY A 50 -7.78 -12.79 17.37
C GLY A 50 -8.78 -13.73 16.70
N GLU A 51 -8.56 -13.97 15.41
CA GLU A 51 -9.38 -14.91 14.63
C GLU A 51 -9.40 -16.29 15.29
N TYR A 52 -8.23 -16.83 15.65
CA TYR A 52 -8.15 -18.15 16.28
C TYR A 52 -8.88 -18.23 17.63
N VAL A 53 -8.69 -17.25 18.51
CA VAL A 53 -9.29 -17.28 19.84
C VAL A 53 -10.79 -17.04 19.76
N PHE A 54 -11.24 -15.96 19.11
CA PHE A 54 -12.63 -15.53 19.18
C PHE A 54 -13.56 -16.22 18.19
N PHE A 55 -13.04 -16.62 17.02
CA PHE A 55 -13.81 -17.32 16.00
C PHE A 55 -13.58 -18.84 16.09
N ASP A 56 -12.37 -19.34 15.85
CA ASP A 56 -12.16 -20.81 15.74
C ASP A 56 -12.40 -21.55 17.06
N LYS A 57 -11.83 -21.05 18.18
CA LYS A 57 -11.80 -21.79 19.45
C LYS A 57 -13.02 -21.53 20.31
N LEU A 58 -13.43 -20.26 20.46
CA LEU A 58 -14.51 -19.86 21.36
C LEU A 58 -15.88 -19.77 20.66
N GLY A 59 -15.91 -19.55 19.34
CA GLY A 59 -17.15 -19.34 18.60
C GLY A 59 -17.96 -18.13 19.08
N TRP A 60 -17.32 -17.12 19.67
CA TRP A 60 -18.00 -15.92 20.21
C TRP A 60 -18.50 -14.98 19.11
N VAL A 61 -17.92 -15.09 17.92
CA VAL A 61 -18.32 -14.32 16.75
C VAL A 61 -18.66 -15.27 15.61
N ASN A 62 -19.59 -14.84 14.75
CA ASN A 62 -20.08 -15.65 13.62
C ASN A 62 -19.15 -15.61 12.39
N TYR A 63 -18.20 -14.67 12.35
CA TYR A 63 -17.32 -14.45 11.21
C TYR A 63 -15.87 -14.31 11.66
N ALA A 64 -14.96 -14.96 10.95
CA ALA A 64 -13.51 -14.89 11.20
C ALA A 64 -12.98 -13.46 11.26
N PHE A 65 -13.41 -12.60 10.32
CA PHE A 65 -13.02 -11.19 10.29
C PHE A 65 -13.43 -10.42 11.54
N ALA A 66 -14.57 -10.76 12.17
CA ALA A 66 -14.98 -10.15 13.44
C ALA A 66 -14.01 -10.51 14.58
N GLY A 67 -13.42 -11.70 14.57
CA GLY A 67 -12.37 -12.08 15.53
C GLY A 67 -11.11 -11.23 15.36
N GLN A 68 -10.76 -10.89 14.12
CA GLN A 68 -9.66 -9.95 13.83
C GLN A 68 -9.99 -8.54 14.35
N LEU A 69 -11.22 -8.06 14.17
CA LEU A 69 -11.66 -6.76 14.68
C LEU A 69 -11.60 -6.67 16.22
N ILE A 70 -11.98 -7.73 16.93
CA ILE A 70 -11.82 -7.77 18.40
C ILE A 70 -10.33 -7.65 18.78
N SER A 71 -9.44 -8.32 18.03
CA SER A 71 -8.00 -8.19 18.26
C SER A 71 -7.48 -6.78 18.06
N VAL A 72 -7.99 -6.03 17.08
CA VAL A 72 -7.66 -4.60 16.92
C VAL A 72 -8.04 -3.79 18.15
N VAL A 73 -9.20 -4.03 18.74
CA VAL A 73 -9.62 -3.34 19.97
C VAL A 73 -8.66 -3.65 21.12
N LEU A 74 -8.27 -4.91 21.30
CA LEU A 74 -7.32 -5.32 22.34
C LEU A 74 -5.91 -4.78 22.09
N TYR A 75 -5.47 -4.78 20.84
CA TYR A 75 -4.20 -4.21 20.39
C TYR A 75 -4.14 -2.71 20.71
N ASN A 76 -5.16 -1.94 20.33
CA ASN A 76 -5.24 -0.51 20.62
C ASN A 76 -5.32 -0.23 22.13
N ALA A 77 -6.10 -1.01 22.87
CA ALA A 77 -6.20 -0.89 24.32
C ALA A 77 -4.84 -1.16 25.02
N PHE A 78 -4.08 -2.14 24.54
CA PHE A 78 -2.73 -2.42 25.02
C PHE A 78 -1.82 -1.20 24.86
N TRP A 79 -1.75 -0.61 23.67
CA TRP A 79 -0.90 0.56 23.44
C TRP A 79 -1.36 1.79 24.22
N LEU A 80 -2.67 2.04 24.30
CA LEU A 80 -3.20 3.15 25.10
C LEU A 80 -2.88 2.99 26.59
N THR A 81 -2.87 1.75 27.08
CA THR A 81 -2.41 1.45 28.44
C THR A 81 -0.92 1.76 28.61
N LEU A 82 -0.08 1.40 27.63
CA LEU A 82 1.34 1.74 27.67
C LEU A 82 1.59 3.25 27.64
N ILE A 83 0.78 4.03 26.90
CA ILE A 83 0.81 5.50 26.92
C ILE A 83 0.59 6.00 28.36
N ALA A 84 -0.47 5.54 29.03
CA ALA A 84 -0.78 5.92 30.41
C ALA A 84 0.35 5.52 31.38
N VAL A 85 0.90 4.30 31.23
CA VAL A 85 2.02 3.81 32.04
C VAL A 85 3.28 4.66 31.85
N LEU A 86 3.62 5.02 30.61
CA LEU A 86 4.79 5.85 30.31
C LEU A 86 4.65 7.25 30.90
N LEU A 87 3.48 7.88 30.74
CA LEU A 87 3.19 9.18 31.34
C LEU A 87 3.27 9.14 32.87
N HIS A 88 2.79 8.06 33.48
CA HIS A 88 2.95 7.86 34.92
C HIS A 88 4.42 7.69 35.33
N ARG A 89 5.20 6.90 34.58
CA ARG A 89 6.64 6.69 34.82
C ARG A 89 7.47 7.96 34.65
N MET A 90 7.05 8.88 33.80
CA MET A 90 7.61 10.24 33.72
C MET A 90 7.43 11.06 35.01
N GLY A 91 6.71 10.53 36.00
CA GLY A 91 6.56 11.08 37.34
C GLY A 91 5.44 12.09 37.45
N LEU A 92 4.46 12.04 36.54
CA LEU A 92 3.25 12.85 36.56
C LEU A 92 2.26 12.31 37.61
N ALA A 93 1.51 13.22 38.24
CA ALA A 93 0.44 12.85 39.17
C ALA A 93 -0.70 12.14 38.43
N ARG A 94 -1.40 11.22 39.10
CA ARG A 94 -2.45 10.37 38.49
C ARG A 94 -3.53 11.17 37.75
N HIS A 95 -3.96 12.30 38.30
CA HIS A 95 -4.96 13.16 37.67
C HIS A 95 -4.42 13.88 36.42
N VAL A 96 -3.13 14.21 36.38
CA VAL A 96 -2.47 14.77 35.19
C VAL A 96 -2.32 13.70 34.12
N VAL A 97 -1.98 12.47 34.50
CA VAL A 97 -1.94 11.32 33.57
C VAL A 97 -3.32 11.09 32.97
N LEU A 98 -4.38 11.09 33.79
CA LEU A 98 -5.75 10.97 33.30
C LEU A 98 -6.08 12.08 32.30
N ALA A 99 -5.85 13.35 32.67
CA ALA A 99 -6.12 14.49 31.78
C ALA A 99 -5.30 14.43 30.48
N ALA A 100 -4.03 14.03 30.56
CA ALA A 100 -3.16 13.89 29.40
C ALA A 100 -3.63 12.78 28.45
N VAL A 101 -3.97 11.60 28.98
CA VAL A 101 -4.51 10.48 28.19
C VAL A 101 -5.86 10.86 27.59
N SER A 102 -6.73 11.53 28.34
CA SER A 102 -8.02 12.01 27.83
C SER A 102 -7.85 13.04 26.71
N ALA A 103 -6.90 13.96 26.83
CA ALA A 103 -6.59 14.93 25.77
C ALA A 103 -5.95 14.26 24.54
N PHE A 104 -5.09 13.27 24.74
CA PHE A 104 -4.55 12.43 23.67
C PHE A 104 -5.70 11.75 22.91
N CYS A 105 -6.60 11.06 23.62
CA CYS A 105 -7.73 10.38 23.01
C CYS A 105 -8.65 11.35 22.24
N LEU A 106 -8.91 12.53 22.79
CA LEU A 106 -9.74 13.53 22.14
C LEU A 106 -9.08 14.07 20.87
N ALA A 107 -7.79 14.41 20.93
CA ALA A 107 -7.03 14.83 19.76
C ALA A 107 -7.03 13.75 18.67
N THR A 108 -6.77 12.49 19.06
CA THR A 108 -6.80 11.34 18.15
C THR A 108 -8.16 11.19 17.48
N ALA A 109 -9.25 11.32 18.25
CA ALA A 109 -10.61 11.17 17.74
C ALA A 109 -11.00 12.30 16.77
N ILE A 110 -10.51 13.52 17.02
CA ILE A 110 -10.72 14.69 16.14
C ILE A 110 -9.93 14.54 14.83
N GLU A 111 -8.69 14.05 14.92
CA GLU A 111 -7.81 13.82 13.77
C GLU A 111 -8.36 12.73 12.85
N ASP A 112 -8.54 11.52 13.40
CA ASP A 112 -9.21 10.41 12.73
C ASP A 112 -9.71 9.38 13.77
N HIS A 113 -11.01 9.37 14.00
CA HIS A 113 -11.68 8.40 14.87
C HIS A 113 -11.42 6.93 14.48
N SER A 114 -11.02 6.66 13.23
CA SER A 114 -10.70 5.31 12.74
C SER A 114 -9.44 4.74 13.39
N PHE A 115 -8.60 5.53 14.06
CA PHE A 115 -7.48 5.00 14.83
C PHE A 115 -7.93 4.07 15.96
N PHE A 116 -9.12 4.28 16.54
CA PHE A 116 -9.63 3.46 17.64
C PHE A 116 -10.20 2.12 17.17
N ASN A 117 -10.92 2.11 16.05
CA ASN A 117 -11.74 0.97 15.62
C ASN A 117 -11.34 0.40 14.24
N GLY A 118 -10.35 1.00 13.59
CA GLY A 118 -9.94 0.67 12.24
C GLY A 118 -8.88 -0.42 12.18
N ILE A 119 -9.17 -1.47 11.41
CA ILE A 119 -8.24 -2.58 11.15
C ILE A 119 -7.25 -2.29 10.01
N TRP A 120 -7.45 -1.22 9.26
CA TRP A 120 -6.54 -0.86 8.17
C TRP A 120 -5.13 -0.58 8.70
N PHE A 121 -4.12 -1.13 8.06
CA PHE A 121 -2.74 -1.12 8.55
C PHE A 121 -2.19 0.28 8.88
N PRO A 122 -2.40 1.32 8.03
CA PRO A 122 -2.06 2.70 8.38
C PRO A 122 -2.60 3.18 9.73
N HIS A 123 -3.80 2.73 10.13
CA HIS A 123 -4.37 3.04 11.44
C HIS A 123 -3.67 2.29 12.58
N LEU A 124 -3.27 1.03 12.35
CA LEU A 124 -2.61 0.18 13.35
C LEU A 124 -1.18 0.63 13.70
N TYR A 125 -0.60 1.54 12.93
CA TYR A 125 0.71 2.15 13.22
C TYR A 125 0.63 3.33 14.20
N PHE A 126 -0.54 3.94 14.37
CA PHE A 126 -0.68 5.19 15.12
C PHE A 126 -0.29 5.04 16.60
N PHE A 127 -0.93 4.14 17.33
CA PHE A 127 -0.67 3.95 18.75
C PHE A 127 0.73 3.40 19.08
N PRO A 128 1.29 2.40 18.36
CA PRO A 128 2.67 2.00 18.61
C PRO A 128 3.66 3.14 18.34
N PHE A 129 3.41 4.00 17.34
CA PHE A 129 4.25 5.17 17.12
C PHE A 129 4.15 6.17 18.28
N ALA A 130 2.95 6.42 18.83
CA ALA A 130 2.79 7.26 20.02
C ALA A 130 3.56 6.71 21.24
N VAL A 131 3.52 5.39 21.46
CA VAL A 131 4.29 4.71 22.52
C VAL A 131 5.79 4.81 22.27
N LEU A 132 6.24 4.72 21.02
CA LEU A 132 7.63 4.93 20.64
C LEU A 132 8.09 6.37 20.96
N LEU A 133 7.28 7.38 20.63
CA LEU A 133 7.59 8.79 20.96
C LEU A 133 7.78 8.99 22.47
N LEU A 134 6.86 8.47 23.28
CA LEU A 134 6.95 8.57 24.74
C LEU A 134 8.13 7.78 25.31
N SER A 135 8.45 6.63 24.73
CA SER A 135 9.61 5.82 25.13
C SER A 135 10.94 6.51 24.79
N LEU A 136 11.02 7.20 23.64
CA LEU A 136 12.17 8.04 23.29
C LEU A 136 12.26 9.27 24.21
N ALA A 137 11.14 9.88 24.57
CA ALA A 137 11.11 11.00 25.52
C ALA A 137 11.63 10.55 26.90
N ARG A 138 11.29 9.32 27.30
CA ARG A 138 11.82 8.69 28.51
C ARG A 138 13.33 8.43 28.43
N LEU A 139 13.83 8.02 27.26
CA LEU A 139 15.26 7.84 27.01
C LEU A 139 16.03 9.18 27.08
N ILE A 140 15.46 10.27 26.56
CA ILE A 140 16.04 11.62 26.69
C ILE A 140 16.21 12.04 28.15
N GLN A 141 15.32 11.57 29.03
CA GLN A 141 15.44 11.79 30.48
C GLN A 141 16.49 10.88 31.15
N GLU A 142 17.31 10.19 30.36
CA GLU A 142 18.34 9.23 30.80
C GLU A 142 17.73 8.11 31.67
N LYS A 143 16.58 7.58 31.24
CA LYS A 143 15.89 6.46 31.89
C LYS A 143 15.77 5.28 30.94
N ALA A 144 16.23 4.11 31.40
CA ALA A 144 16.21 2.87 30.64
C ALA A 144 15.00 1.96 30.97
N ASP A 145 14.10 2.40 31.86
CA ASP A 145 13.00 1.59 32.40
C ASP A 145 11.93 1.23 31.35
N SER A 146 11.92 1.91 30.21
CA SER A 146 10.99 1.70 29.10
C SER A 146 11.68 1.22 27.80
N LEU A 147 12.94 0.80 27.82
CA LEU A 147 13.64 0.37 26.60
C LEU A 147 12.96 -0.82 25.92
N TRP A 148 12.35 -1.72 26.69
CA TRP A 148 11.57 -2.82 26.11
C TRP A 148 10.31 -2.31 25.38
N MET A 149 9.64 -1.26 25.88
CA MET A 149 8.49 -0.65 25.21
C MET A 149 8.93 0.01 23.89
N LEU A 150 10.10 0.66 23.91
CA LEU A 150 10.74 1.20 22.70
C LEU A 150 11.01 0.10 21.67
N ALA A 151 11.60 -1.02 22.10
CA ALA A 151 11.90 -2.15 21.22
C ALA A 151 10.65 -2.80 20.62
N ILE A 152 9.63 -3.06 21.44
CA ILE A 152 8.38 -3.68 20.96
C ILE A 152 7.63 -2.73 20.01
N SER A 153 7.47 -1.45 20.38
CA SER A 153 6.83 -0.47 19.48
C SER A 153 7.59 -0.31 18.16
N ALA A 154 8.92 -0.20 18.19
CA ALA A 154 9.74 -0.16 16.98
C ALA A 154 9.60 -1.43 16.13
N GLY A 155 9.60 -2.60 16.77
CA GLY A 155 9.44 -3.89 16.10
C GLY A 155 8.12 -4.01 15.34
N PHE A 156 7.00 -3.65 15.99
CA PHE A 156 5.67 -3.62 15.37
C PHE A 156 5.61 -2.64 14.18
N LEU A 157 6.18 -1.45 14.32
CA LEU A 157 6.22 -0.45 13.25
C LEU A 157 7.03 -0.96 12.05
N ILE A 158 8.25 -1.44 12.28
CA ILE A 158 9.14 -1.96 11.22
C ILE A 158 8.52 -3.15 10.50
N ASN A 159 7.86 -4.05 11.23
CA ASN A 159 7.16 -5.19 10.64
C ASN A 159 5.97 -4.73 9.78
N GLY A 160 5.24 -3.71 10.23
CA GLY A 160 4.12 -3.13 9.50
C GLY A 160 4.54 -2.43 8.21
N HIS A 161 5.58 -1.60 8.25
CA HIS A 161 6.00 -0.85 7.06
C HIS A 161 7.52 -0.63 7.00
N ALA A 162 8.12 -0.95 5.86
CA ALA A 162 9.58 -0.88 5.65
C ALA A 162 10.16 0.52 5.90
N SER A 163 9.42 1.58 5.57
CA SER A 163 9.85 2.97 5.78
C SER A 163 10.19 3.30 7.25
N PHE A 164 9.63 2.58 8.22
CA PHE A 164 9.94 2.81 9.63
C PHE A 164 11.39 2.51 9.97
N ILE A 165 12.11 1.68 9.20
CA ILE A 165 13.55 1.46 9.41
C ILE A 165 14.30 2.80 9.33
N ALA A 166 14.06 3.58 8.27
CA ALA A 166 14.72 4.87 8.07
C ALA A 166 14.19 5.94 9.03
N ILE A 167 12.87 6.02 9.21
CA ILE A 167 12.23 7.02 10.09
C ILE A 167 12.70 6.85 11.54
N LEU A 168 12.60 5.63 12.08
CA LEU A 168 12.96 5.35 13.47
C LEU A 168 14.48 5.44 13.69
N GLY A 169 15.28 5.01 12.72
CA GLY A 169 16.73 5.18 12.74
C GLY A 169 17.14 6.66 12.85
N LEU A 170 16.55 7.52 12.01
CA LEU A 170 16.81 8.96 12.05
C LEU A 170 16.35 9.60 13.37
N MET A 171 15.17 9.22 13.87
CA MET A 171 14.68 9.68 15.16
C MET A 171 15.63 9.30 16.30
N LEU A 172 16.09 8.04 16.33
CA LEU A 172 17.03 7.56 17.34
C LEU A 172 18.35 8.36 17.28
N VAL A 173 18.90 8.59 16.09
CA VAL A 173 20.12 9.40 15.91
C VAL A 173 19.93 10.82 16.47
N ILE A 174 18.82 11.49 16.15
CA ILE A 174 18.52 12.84 16.67
C ILE A 174 18.43 12.83 18.21
N VAL A 175 17.76 11.82 18.78
CA VAL A 175 17.62 11.65 20.24
C VAL A 175 18.96 11.41 20.91
N LEU A 176 19.83 10.57 20.32
CA LEU A 176 21.16 10.29 20.85
C LEU A 176 22.06 11.53 20.79
N ILE A 177 22.03 12.28 19.68
CA ILE A 177 22.75 13.56 19.55
C ILE A 177 22.27 14.53 20.63
N TYR A 178 20.96 14.69 20.78
CA TYR A 178 20.41 15.57 21.82
C TYR A 178 20.85 15.14 23.22
N SER A 179 20.75 13.85 23.54
CA SER A 179 21.16 13.32 24.85
C SER A 179 22.66 13.54 25.11
N PHE A 180 23.51 13.39 24.09
CA PHE A 180 24.95 13.59 24.22
C PHE A 180 25.32 15.04 24.59
N PHE A 181 24.70 16.02 23.92
CA PHE A 181 25.03 17.45 24.09
C PHE A 181 24.24 18.14 25.21
N PHE A 182 22.98 17.76 25.42
CA PHE A 182 22.04 18.45 26.30
C PHE A 182 21.51 17.55 27.43
N GLY A 183 22.05 16.35 27.58
CA GLY A 183 21.78 15.46 28.70
C GLY A 183 22.11 16.12 30.05
N ALA A 184 21.50 15.60 31.12
CA ALA A 184 21.79 16.04 32.47
C ALA A 184 23.26 15.77 32.84
N GLN A 185 23.87 14.76 32.21
CA GLN A 185 25.29 14.49 32.29
C GLN A 185 25.93 14.58 30.89
N ARG A 186 27.14 15.14 30.82
CA ARG A 186 27.91 15.22 29.57
C ARG A 186 28.11 13.80 29.00
N GLY A 187 27.69 13.58 27.76
CA GLY A 187 27.70 12.25 27.11
C GLY A 187 26.38 11.46 27.24
N GLY A 188 25.45 11.89 28.10
CA GLY A 188 24.08 11.37 28.18
C GLY A 188 23.98 9.84 28.27
N VAL A 189 23.08 9.27 27.47
CA VAL A 189 22.84 7.81 27.40
C VAL A 189 23.96 7.00 26.75
N LEU A 190 24.91 7.66 26.06
CA LEU A 190 26.05 7.00 25.42
C LEU A 190 27.26 6.86 26.36
N ARG A 191 27.17 7.42 27.56
CA ARG A 191 28.22 7.37 28.56
C ARG A 191 28.45 5.91 29.05
N PRO A 192 29.71 5.45 29.20
CA PRO A 192 29.99 4.08 29.66
C PRO A 192 29.31 3.70 30.98
N GLU A 193 29.17 4.64 31.92
CA GLU A 193 28.50 4.42 33.19
C GLU A 193 27.00 4.19 33.02
N PHE A 194 26.34 4.90 32.10
CA PHE A 194 24.94 4.64 31.76
C PHE A 194 24.79 3.26 31.12
N LEU A 195 25.65 2.92 30.16
CA LEU A 195 25.62 1.64 29.46
C LEU A 195 25.84 0.46 30.41
N LYS A 196 26.85 0.54 31.29
CA LYS A 196 27.12 -0.49 32.31
C LYS A 196 25.97 -0.64 33.29
N LYS A 197 25.43 0.47 33.80
CA LYS A 197 24.31 0.45 34.76
C LYS A 197 23.03 -0.13 34.15
N ASN A 198 22.81 0.06 32.86
CA ASN A 198 21.59 -0.37 32.16
C ASN A 198 21.83 -1.51 31.17
N ALA A 199 22.91 -2.28 31.34
CA ALA A 199 23.30 -3.34 30.41
C ALA A 199 22.18 -4.37 30.21
N LEU A 200 21.50 -4.80 31.29
CA LEU A 200 20.39 -5.74 31.20
C LEU A 200 19.18 -5.16 30.44
N PRO A 201 18.62 -3.98 30.81
CA PRO A 201 17.57 -3.35 30.01
C PRO A 201 17.92 -3.14 28.53
N LEU A 202 19.16 -2.74 28.24
CA LEU A 202 19.67 -2.59 26.87
C LEU A 202 19.69 -3.93 26.13
N PHE A 203 20.25 -4.97 26.77
CA PHE A 203 20.29 -6.31 26.22
C PHE A 203 18.89 -6.85 25.92
N VAL A 204 17.96 -6.74 26.86
CA VAL A 204 16.56 -7.15 26.67
C VAL A 204 15.93 -6.40 25.51
N ALA A 205 16.11 -5.08 25.41
CA ALA A 205 15.58 -4.30 24.31
C ALA A 205 16.17 -4.70 22.94
N VAL A 206 17.48 -4.95 22.88
CA VAL A 206 18.14 -5.43 21.65
C VAL A 206 17.62 -6.80 21.26
N VAL A 207 17.55 -7.75 22.20
CA VAL A 207 17.02 -9.10 21.93
C VAL A 207 15.58 -9.02 21.42
N LEU A 208 14.72 -8.26 22.11
CA LEU A 208 13.32 -8.07 21.68
C LEU A 208 13.25 -7.50 20.26
N LEU A 209 14.01 -6.45 19.96
CA LEU A 209 14.02 -5.85 18.62
C LEU A 209 14.53 -6.84 17.57
N VAL A 210 15.60 -7.59 17.85
CA VAL A 210 16.16 -8.60 16.93
C VAL A 210 15.14 -9.70 16.63
N LEU A 211 14.32 -10.12 17.61
CA LEU A 211 13.26 -11.11 17.37
C LEU A 211 12.28 -10.66 16.28
N PHE A 212 11.97 -9.36 16.19
CA PHE A 212 11.13 -8.81 15.11
C PHE A 212 11.79 -8.85 13.73
N PHE A 213 13.12 -8.98 13.65
CA PHE A 213 13.86 -9.11 12.39
C PHE A 213 14.08 -10.57 11.97
N VAL A 214 13.83 -11.55 12.85
CA VAL A 214 14.04 -12.97 12.55
C VAL A 214 13.32 -13.41 11.26
N PRO A 215 12.02 -13.09 11.04
CA PRO A 215 11.34 -13.47 9.80
C PRO A 215 12.00 -12.91 8.53
N LEU A 216 12.37 -11.63 8.56
CA LEU A 216 13.07 -10.96 7.47
C LEU A 216 14.42 -11.59 7.18
N ILE A 217 15.19 -11.92 8.23
CA ILE A 217 16.51 -12.56 8.11
C ILE A 217 16.35 -13.94 7.47
N ILE A 218 15.42 -14.77 7.96
CA ILE A 218 15.15 -16.11 7.40
C ILE A 218 14.80 -15.99 5.92
N LEU A 219 13.90 -15.07 5.56
CA LEU A 219 13.45 -14.91 4.18
C LEU A 219 14.57 -14.40 3.25
N THR A 220 15.38 -13.44 3.74
CA THR A 220 16.54 -12.92 3.00
C THR A 220 17.57 -14.01 2.71
N VAL A 221 17.83 -14.88 3.69
CA VAL A 221 18.76 -16.01 3.51
C VAL A 221 18.20 -17.04 2.53
N LYS A 222 16.90 -17.32 2.57
CA LYS A 222 16.25 -18.29 1.67
C LYS A 222 16.15 -17.81 0.22
N GLU A 223 15.96 -16.51 -0.01
CA GLU A 223 15.63 -15.94 -1.32
C GLU A 223 16.63 -14.84 -1.74
N PHE A 224 17.93 -14.96 -1.42
CA PHE A 224 18.93 -13.89 -1.60
C PHE A 224 18.92 -13.26 -3.01
N PRO A 225 18.90 -11.91 -3.15
CA PRO A 225 19.07 -10.88 -2.12
C PRO A 225 17.81 -10.62 -1.26
N GLY A 226 16.70 -11.29 -1.58
CA GLY A 226 15.46 -11.30 -0.82
C GLY A 226 14.79 -9.93 -0.70
N PRO A 227 13.87 -9.77 0.26
CA PRO A 227 13.13 -8.52 0.46
C PRO A 227 14.02 -7.31 0.71
N LEU A 228 15.21 -7.50 1.29
CA LEU A 228 16.17 -6.41 1.50
C LEU A 228 16.65 -5.81 0.17
N GLY A 229 16.88 -6.66 -0.85
CA GLY A 229 17.20 -6.21 -2.20
C GLY A 229 16.10 -5.32 -2.78
N ASP A 230 14.84 -5.74 -2.63
CA ASP A 230 13.67 -4.99 -3.10
C ASP A 230 13.55 -3.62 -2.41
N TYR A 231 13.77 -3.56 -1.09
CA TYR A 231 13.70 -2.31 -0.33
C TYR A 231 14.80 -1.32 -0.75
N LEU A 232 16.03 -1.82 -0.96
CA LEU A 232 17.15 -1.00 -1.40
C LEU A 232 16.95 -0.49 -2.83
N ALA A 233 16.47 -1.35 -3.73
CA ALA A 233 16.16 -0.98 -5.11
C ALA A 233 15.09 0.12 -5.18
N PHE A 234 14.01 -0.01 -4.41
CA PHE A 234 12.97 1.00 -4.35
C PHE A 234 13.47 2.36 -3.81
N GLY A 235 14.29 2.33 -2.75
CA GLY A 235 14.87 3.53 -2.14
C GLY A 235 15.82 4.31 -3.06
N GLY A 236 16.44 3.65 -4.04
CA GLY A 236 17.36 4.28 -5.00
C GLY A 236 16.69 4.88 -6.25
N GLY A 237 15.43 4.53 -6.54
CA GLY A 237 14.80 4.76 -7.85
C GLY A 237 14.08 6.10 -8.06
N HIS A 238 13.86 6.91 -7.02
CA HIS A 238 12.93 8.04 -7.09
C HIS A 238 13.61 9.41 -6.89
N LYS A 239 13.21 10.39 -7.70
CA LYS A 239 13.68 11.78 -7.57
C LYS A 239 13.13 12.39 -6.28
N PRO A 240 13.96 13.05 -5.45
CA PRO A 240 13.48 13.67 -4.22
C PRO A 240 12.40 14.73 -4.45
N ASN A 241 11.37 14.74 -3.61
CA ASN A 241 10.34 15.77 -3.61
C ASN A 241 10.91 17.14 -3.25
N LYS A 242 10.32 18.20 -3.81
CA LYS A 242 10.64 19.58 -3.42
C LYS A 242 10.36 19.78 -1.93
N LEU A 243 11.26 20.47 -1.21
CA LEU A 243 11.13 20.69 0.24
C LEU A 243 9.80 21.39 0.60
N LYS A 244 9.38 22.37 -0.21
CA LYS A 244 8.09 23.05 -0.06
C LYS A 244 6.89 22.08 -0.09
N ASN A 245 6.95 21.06 -0.95
CA ASN A 245 5.88 20.07 -1.07
C ASN A 245 5.91 19.11 0.13
N ALA A 246 7.09 18.69 0.57
CA ALA A 246 7.25 17.88 1.79
C ALA A 246 6.74 18.63 3.04
N ILE A 247 7.03 19.93 3.19
CA ILE A 247 6.46 20.76 4.27
C ILE A 247 4.93 20.85 4.14
N GLY A 248 4.42 21.04 2.91
CA GLY A 248 3.00 21.02 2.63
C GLY A 248 2.34 19.72 3.12
N PHE A 249 2.90 18.59 2.73
CA PHE A 249 2.46 17.25 3.13
C PHE A 249 2.46 17.06 4.65
N VAL A 250 3.57 17.35 5.33
CA VAL A 250 3.66 17.23 6.80
C VAL A 250 2.68 18.15 7.51
N SER A 251 2.42 19.35 6.97
CA SER A 251 1.48 20.30 7.57
C SER A 251 0.02 19.84 7.50
N LEU A 252 -0.35 18.95 6.58
CA LEU A 252 -1.71 18.42 6.49
C LEU A 252 -2.10 17.70 7.79
N TYR A 253 -1.17 16.95 8.37
CA TYR A 253 -1.39 16.21 9.61
C TYR A 253 -1.58 17.09 10.84
N TRP A 254 -1.25 18.38 10.77
CA TRP A 254 -1.53 19.35 11.83
C TRP A 254 -2.86 20.08 11.62
N GLY A 255 -3.65 19.73 10.60
CA GLY A 255 -4.82 20.50 10.18
C GLY A 255 -4.48 21.69 9.26
N GLY A 256 -3.29 21.68 8.66
CA GLY A 256 -2.83 22.67 7.69
C GLY A 256 -1.67 23.55 8.17
N LYS A 257 -1.16 24.39 7.26
CA LYS A 257 0.05 25.21 7.45
C LYS A 257 -0.06 26.18 8.62
N SER A 258 -1.22 26.80 8.83
CA SER A 258 -1.42 27.78 9.90
C SER A 258 -1.32 27.14 11.28
N VAL A 259 -1.94 25.99 11.47
CA VAL A 259 -1.88 25.25 12.74
C VAL A 259 -0.48 24.68 12.96
N PHE A 260 0.18 24.18 11.91
CA PHE A 260 1.57 23.74 11.99
C PHE A 260 2.51 24.87 12.43
N LEU A 261 2.38 26.07 11.86
CA LEU A 261 3.18 27.23 12.27
C LEU A 261 2.88 27.66 13.71
N ALA A 262 1.61 27.67 14.11
CA ALA A 262 1.21 27.96 15.49
C ALA A 262 1.82 26.94 16.46
N ALA A 263 1.82 25.65 16.13
CA ALA A 263 2.44 24.60 16.94
C ALA A 263 3.95 24.80 17.11
N ILE A 264 4.66 25.25 16.06
CA ILE A 264 6.08 25.60 16.14
C ILE A 264 6.29 26.78 17.11
N VAL A 265 5.49 27.84 17.00
CA VAL A 265 5.58 29.01 17.88
C VAL A 265 5.31 28.62 19.33
N VAL A 266 4.22 27.88 19.58
CA VAL A 266 3.88 27.40 20.92
C VAL A 266 4.97 26.48 21.48
N SER A 267 5.54 25.59 20.68
CA SER A 267 6.67 24.75 21.08
C SER A 267 7.88 25.59 21.53
N ALA A 268 8.20 26.66 20.79
CA ALA A 268 9.29 27.57 21.16
C ALA A 268 9.01 28.32 22.47
N LEU A 269 7.74 28.72 22.71
CA LEU A 269 7.32 29.34 23.96
C LEU A 269 7.42 28.35 25.15
N LEU A 270 6.91 27.14 24.98
CA LEU A 270 7.00 26.07 25.99
C LEU A 270 8.46 25.70 26.30
N TRP A 271 9.32 25.70 25.29
CA TRP A 271 10.76 25.45 25.47
C TRP A 271 11.42 26.52 26.35
N ARG A 272 11.10 27.79 26.09
CA ARG A 272 11.66 28.96 26.80
C ARG A 272 11.10 29.15 28.20
N ALA A 273 9.95 28.55 28.53
CA ALA A 273 9.39 28.62 29.87
C ALA A 273 10.44 28.16 30.92
N ARG A 274 10.82 29.09 31.80
CA ARG A 274 11.81 28.85 32.86
C ARG A 274 11.10 28.40 34.12
N THR A 275 10.97 27.09 34.29
CA THR A 275 10.56 26.48 35.55
C THR A 275 11.51 25.32 35.86
N ALA A 276 12.04 25.28 37.08
CA ALA A 276 12.98 24.23 37.53
C ALA A 276 12.29 22.90 37.90
N ASP A 277 11.01 22.74 37.53
CA ASP A 277 10.20 21.60 37.97
C ASP A 277 10.40 20.35 37.09
N ARG A 278 10.11 19.19 37.66
CA ARG A 278 10.12 17.88 36.99
C ARG A 278 9.30 17.89 35.71
N THR A 279 8.15 18.54 35.72
CA THR A 279 7.21 18.53 34.60
C THR A 279 7.72 19.38 33.43
N THR A 280 8.63 20.34 33.64
CA THR A 280 9.33 21.06 32.56
C THR A 280 10.31 20.17 31.81
N ARG A 281 10.98 19.26 32.53
CA ARG A 281 11.82 18.22 31.90
C ARG A 281 10.97 17.27 31.05
N VAL A 282 9.78 16.90 31.52
CA VAL A 282 8.82 16.10 30.75
C VAL A 282 8.43 16.83 29.48
N THR A 283 7.91 18.06 29.58
CA THR A 283 7.52 18.86 28.41
C THR A 283 8.67 19.02 27.41
N ARG A 284 9.89 19.36 27.85
CA ARG A 284 11.05 19.49 26.95
C ARG A 284 11.40 18.16 26.26
N SER A 285 11.39 17.05 26.98
CA SER A 285 11.64 15.73 26.36
C SER A 285 10.59 15.38 25.31
N LEU A 286 9.32 15.74 25.54
CA LEU A 286 8.26 15.59 24.54
C LEU A 286 8.53 16.46 23.31
N LEU A 287 8.84 17.75 23.50
CA LEU A 287 9.12 18.67 22.37
C LEU A 287 10.30 18.18 21.50
N VAL A 288 11.35 17.61 22.09
CA VAL A 288 12.49 17.06 21.34
C VAL A 288 12.08 15.86 20.49
N VAL A 289 11.28 14.93 21.03
CA VAL A 289 10.83 13.78 20.21
C VAL A 289 9.84 14.17 19.13
N LEU A 290 9.00 15.18 19.37
CA LEU A 290 8.10 15.73 18.36
C LEU A 290 8.90 16.39 17.23
N LEU A 291 9.96 17.13 17.56
CA LEU A 291 10.89 17.66 16.57
C LEU A 291 11.58 16.54 15.78
N ALA A 292 12.10 15.51 16.48
CA ALA A 292 12.74 14.37 15.82
C ALA A 292 11.78 13.65 14.86
N ALA A 293 10.54 13.40 15.27
CA ALA A 293 9.50 12.82 14.43
C ALA A 293 9.16 13.71 13.23
N THR A 294 9.05 15.03 13.44
CA THR A 294 8.77 16.00 12.36
C THR A 294 9.88 16.00 11.32
N LEU A 295 11.15 16.03 11.76
CA LEU A 295 12.30 15.98 10.87
C LEU A 295 12.40 14.65 10.12
N ALA A 296 12.11 13.54 10.79
CA ALA A 296 12.08 12.23 10.16
C ALA A 296 10.95 12.09 9.14
N MET A 297 9.76 12.64 9.43
CA MET A 297 8.65 12.68 8.49
C MET A 297 8.93 13.59 7.29
N LEU A 298 9.58 14.74 7.50
CA LEU A 298 10.03 15.60 6.40
C LEU A 298 11.07 14.90 5.52
N PHE A 299 12.01 14.19 6.13
CA PHE A 299 12.98 13.36 5.40
C PHE A 299 12.26 12.29 4.58
N TYR A 300 11.32 11.57 5.18
CA TYR A 300 10.56 10.53 4.48
C TYR A 300 9.68 11.09 3.36
N ALA A 301 8.95 12.18 3.60
CA ALA A 301 8.17 12.86 2.56
C ALA A 301 9.05 13.37 1.42
N ARG A 302 10.31 13.72 1.70
CA ARG A 302 11.26 14.18 0.68
C ARG A 302 11.84 13.03 -0.15
N TYR A 303 12.23 11.92 0.49
CA TYR A 303 13.05 10.89 -0.16
C TYR A 303 12.36 9.53 -0.31
N GLY A 304 11.35 9.23 0.48
CA GLY A 304 10.71 7.90 0.53
C GLY A 304 9.24 7.86 0.13
N VAL A 305 8.55 8.99 0.02
CA VAL A 305 7.18 9.07 -0.51
C VAL A 305 7.24 9.41 -2.00
N ASP A 306 6.69 8.54 -2.82
CA ASP A 306 6.59 8.70 -4.27
C ASP A 306 5.48 9.68 -4.68
N TYR A 307 4.27 9.53 -4.11
CA TYR A 307 3.11 10.38 -4.38
C TYR A 307 2.61 11.04 -3.10
N LEU A 308 2.81 12.36 -2.97
CA LEU A 308 2.40 13.12 -1.78
C LEU A 308 0.88 13.28 -1.67
N GLU A 309 0.13 12.93 -2.71
CA GLU A 309 -1.32 12.85 -2.70
C GLU A 309 -1.82 11.67 -1.86
N GLN A 310 -0.99 10.64 -1.67
CA GLN A 310 -1.31 9.44 -0.90
C GLN A 310 -1.08 9.70 0.61
N THR A 311 -1.95 10.52 1.19
CA THR A 311 -1.86 10.96 2.60
C THR A 311 -1.93 9.81 3.60
N TYR A 312 -2.47 8.66 3.21
CA TYR A 312 -2.54 7.48 4.07
C TYR A 312 -1.15 7.01 4.55
N ILE A 313 -0.10 7.27 3.76
CA ILE A 313 1.27 6.84 4.02
C ILE A 313 1.81 7.42 5.34
N GLY A 314 1.33 8.60 5.74
CA GLY A 314 1.77 9.31 6.94
C GLY A 314 0.77 9.30 8.10
N LEU A 315 -0.30 8.49 8.08
CA LEU A 315 -1.33 8.55 9.14
C LEU A 315 -0.79 8.35 10.55
N PHE A 316 0.25 7.52 10.73
CA PHE A 316 0.91 7.35 12.03
C PHE A 316 1.43 8.69 12.61
N TYR A 317 1.72 9.67 11.76
CA TYR A 317 2.26 10.97 12.15
C TYR A 317 1.22 11.85 12.86
N PHE A 318 -0.08 11.58 12.75
CA PHE A 318 -1.11 12.23 13.58
C PHE A 318 -0.86 12.03 15.09
N SER A 319 -0.10 11.00 15.48
CA SER A 319 0.33 10.84 16.87
C SER A 319 1.17 12.03 17.38
N VAL A 320 1.84 12.78 16.50
CA VAL A 320 2.64 13.96 16.86
C VAL A 320 1.76 15.10 17.41
N PRO A 321 0.73 15.61 16.69
CA PRO A 321 -0.21 16.58 17.26
C PRO A 321 -0.97 16.04 18.48
N SER A 322 -1.34 14.74 18.50
CA SER A 322 -1.94 14.11 19.68
C SER A 322 -1.01 14.12 20.91
N ILE A 323 0.30 13.83 20.77
CA ILE A 323 1.29 13.95 21.85
C ILE A 323 1.64 15.42 22.16
N PHE A 324 1.49 16.33 21.20
CA PHE A 324 1.58 17.76 21.46
C PHE A 324 0.48 18.24 22.40
N ALA A 325 -0.77 17.74 22.25
CA ALA A 325 -1.84 17.98 23.21
C ALA A 325 -1.49 17.49 24.63
N VAL A 326 -0.82 16.33 24.73
CA VAL A 326 -0.28 15.82 26.00
C VAL A 326 0.74 16.79 26.61
N ALA A 327 1.65 17.35 25.79
CA ALA A 327 2.63 18.33 26.25
C ALA A 327 1.97 19.62 26.77
N LEU A 328 0.90 20.08 26.11
CA LEU A 328 0.11 21.24 26.53
C LEU A 328 -0.59 20.99 27.88
N VAL A 329 -1.29 19.88 28.03
CA VAL A 329 -1.97 19.54 29.30
C VAL A 329 -0.96 19.37 30.43
N THR A 330 0.15 18.70 30.16
CA THR A 330 1.24 18.50 31.13
C THR A 330 1.82 19.84 31.59
N TYR A 331 1.99 20.79 30.68
CA TYR A 331 2.44 22.14 31.01
C TYR A 331 1.36 22.94 31.77
N ALA A 332 0.11 22.92 31.32
CA ALA A 332 -1.01 23.60 31.97
C ALA A 332 -1.19 23.13 33.42
N ALA A 333 -1.06 21.83 33.67
CA ALA A 333 -1.12 21.27 35.02
C ALA A 333 -0.07 21.88 35.98
N GLN A 334 1.06 22.38 35.48
CA GLN A 334 2.04 23.11 36.30
C GLN A 334 1.48 24.43 36.81
N LEU A 335 0.77 25.16 35.95
CA LEU A 335 0.21 26.47 36.27
C LEU A 335 -0.87 26.38 37.36
N PHE A 336 -1.55 25.23 37.46
CA PHE A 336 -2.64 25.00 38.40
C PHE A 336 -2.27 24.12 39.61
N LYS A 337 -1.00 23.71 39.75
CA LYS A 337 -0.50 22.73 40.74
C LYS A 337 -0.85 23.05 42.20
N SER A 338 -1.12 24.32 42.52
CA SER A 338 -1.42 24.80 43.88
C SER A 338 -2.92 25.06 44.14
N THR A 339 -3.81 24.70 43.22
CA THR A 339 -5.25 24.96 43.38
C THR A 339 -5.97 23.74 43.97
N ARG A 340 -6.84 23.96 44.98
CA ARG A 340 -7.72 22.90 45.53
C ARG A 340 -8.67 22.28 44.49
N TYR A 341 -8.81 22.93 43.34
CA TYR A 341 -9.68 22.53 42.24
C TYR A 341 -8.99 21.71 41.15
N ALA A 342 -7.66 21.56 41.17
CA ALA A 342 -6.92 20.88 40.10
C ALA A 342 -7.41 19.46 39.84
N LEU A 343 -7.67 18.68 40.90
CA LEU A 343 -8.17 17.31 40.78
C LEU A 343 -9.62 17.26 40.24
N PRO A 344 -10.62 17.91 40.87
CA PRO A 344 -11.98 17.94 40.34
C PRO A 344 -12.07 18.40 38.89
N VAL A 345 -11.37 19.50 38.54
CA VAL A 345 -11.35 20.02 37.17
C VAL A 345 -10.73 19.00 36.20
N SER A 346 -9.61 18.37 36.57
CA SER A 346 -8.98 17.34 35.74
C SER A 346 -9.95 16.17 35.49
N VAL A 347 -10.68 15.72 36.52
CA VAL A 347 -11.63 14.61 36.40
C VAL A 347 -12.81 14.98 35.49
N VAL A 348 -13.43 16.13 35.70
CA VAL A 348 -14.58 16.58 34.89
C VAL A 348 -14.17 16.78 33.42
N MET A 349 -13.05 17.46 33.17
CA MET A 349 -12.55 17.66 31.82
C MET A 349 -12.16 16.34 31.15
N SER A 350 -11.59 15.40 31.90
CA SER A 350 -11.24 14.07 31.38
C SER A 350 -12.48 13.26 31.02
N ALA A 351 -13.53 13.31 31.85
CA ALA A 351 -14.80 12.65 31.57
C ALA A 351 -15.47 13.22 30.31
N ALA A 352 -15.49 14.55 30.16
CA ALA A 352 -16.02 15.20 28.96
C ALA A 352 -15.20 14.83 27.70
N ALA A 353 -13.88 14.89 27.78
CA ALA A 353 -12.99 14.55 26.67
C ALA A 353 -13.11 13.07 26.25
N LEU A 354 -13.18 12.14 27.21
CA LEU A 354 -13.38 10.72 26.93
C LEU A 354 -14.79 10.44 26.39
N GLY A 355 -15.82 11.10 26.92
CA GLY A 355 -17.19 10.99 26.40
C GLY A 355 -17.29 11.45 24.94
N LEU A 356 -16.66 12.58 24.60
CA LEU A 356 -16.61 13.05 23.21
C LEU A 356 -15.76 12.13 22.32
N SER A 357 -14.62 11.65 22.82
CA SER A 357 -13.79 10.68 22.10
C SER A 357 -14.57 9.40 21.78
N PHE A 358 -15.31 8.88 22.76
CA PHE A 358 -16.17 7.71 22.59
C PHE A 358 -17.28 7.95 21.57
N PHE A 359 -17.96 9.11 21.64
CA PHE A 359 -18.97 9.48 20.66
C PHE A 359 -18.40 9.52 19.22
N MET A 360 -17.19 10.07 19.04
CA MET A 360 -16.54 10.10 17.74
C MET A 360 -16.07 8.71 17.28
N ALA A 361 -15.45 7.93 18.16
CA ALA A 361 -14.98 6.57 17.88
C ALA A 361 -16.12 5.56 17.64
N SER A 362 -17.35 5.89 18.04
CA SER A 362 -18.54 5.08 17.77
C SER A 362 -19.03 5.20 16.32
N LYS A 363 -18.52 6.16 15.55
CA LYS A 363 -18.84 6.28 14.13
C LYS A 363 -18.20 5.12 13.35
N PRO A 364 -18.91 4.56 12.35
CA PRO A 364 -18.33 3.54 11.50
C PRO A 364 -17.20 4.15 10.65
N PRO A 365 -16.11 3.40 10.41
CA PRO A 365 -15.05 3.86 9.53
C PRO A 365 -15.56 3.95 8.08
N PHE A 366 -14.92 4.81 7.26
CA PHE A 366 -15.36 5.11 5.90
C PHE A 366 -15.38 3.91 4.94
N TYR A 367 -14.63 2.85 5.26
CA TYR A 367 -14.52 1.63 4.48
C TYR A 367 -15.41 0.49 5.00
N LEU A 368 -16.46 0.79 5.78
CA LEU A 368 -17.38 -0.22 6.34
C LEU A 368 -17.92 -1.19 5.27
N ASP A 369 -18.19 -0.68 4.07
CA ASP A 369 -18.76 -1.46 2.97
C ASP A 369 -17.77 -2.50 2.40
N GLN A 370 -16.46 -2.34 2.64
CA GLN A 370 -15.42 -3.26 2.16
C GLN A 370 -15.34 -4.56 2.97
N TYR A 371 -16.14 -4.74 4.02
CA TYR A 371 -16.27 -6.02 4.71
C TYR A 371 -17.73 -6.43 4.95
N GLN A 372 -18.58 -6.03 4.01
CA GLN A 372 -19.95 -6.48 3.85
C GLN A 372 -20.15 -7.14 2.49
N GLY A 373 -19.14 -7.89 2.01
CA GLY A 373 -19.15 -8.55 0.71
C GLY A 373 -20.13 -9.73 0.66
N LEU A 374 -21.43 -9.46 0.51
CA LEU A 374 -22.46 -10.49 0.40
C LEU A 374 -22.30 -11.34 -0.86
N GLN A 375 -21.85 -10.72 -1.96
CA GLN A 375 -21.61 -11.36 -3.25
C GLN A 375 -20.45 -12.37 -3.26
N ILE A 376 -19.59 -12.35 -2.22
CA ILE A 376 -18.37 -13.17 -2.18
C ILE A 376 -18.70 -14.66 -2.14
N VAL A 377 -19.74 -15.04 -1.39
CA VAL A 377 -20.16 -16.45 -1.24
C VAL A 377 -20.75 -16.97 -2.54
N GLU A 378 -21.68 -16.20 -3.14
CA GLU A 378 -22.32 -16.58 -4.40
C GLU A 378 -21.32 -16.70 -5.55
N LEU A 379 -20.35 -15.78 -5.60
CA LEU A 379 -19.30 -15.81 -6.61
C LEU A 379 -18.36 -17.01 -6.42
N GLU A 380 -17.99 -17.34 -5.19
CA GLU A 380 -17.18 -18.52 -4.91
C GLU A 380 -17.88 -19.81 -5.36
N GLN A 381 -19.18 -19.95 -5.06
CA GLN A 381 -19.98 -21.09 -5.50
C GLN A 381 -20.11 -21.17 -7.02
N ALA A 382 -20.27 -20.02 -7.70
CA ALA A 382 -20.30 -19.97 -9.16
C ALA A 382 -18.96 -20.42 -9.77
N LEU A 383 -17.83 -20.01 -9.19
CA LEU A 383 -16.50 -20.42 -9.63
C LEU A 383 -16.22 -21.90 -9.35
N LEU A 384 -16.66 -22.44 -8.21
CA LEU A 384 -16.57 -23.87 -7.92
C LEU A 384 -17.36 -24.70 -8.96
N LYS A 385 -18.56 -24.23 -9.32
CA LYS A 385 -19.37 -24.87 -10.36
C LYS A 385 -18.67 -24.84 -11.72
N GLU A 386 -18.06 -23.72 -12.10
CA GLU A 386 -17.29 -23.60 -13.35
C GLU A 386 -16.00 -24.43 -13.35
N LYS A 387 -15.33 -24.55 -12.20
CA LYS A 387 -14.15 -25.41 -12.03
C LYS A 387 -14.50 -26.88 -12.22
N GLY A 388 -15.61 -27.34 -11.65
CA GLY A 388 -15.99 -28.75 -11.65
C GLY A 388 -14.89 -29.64 -11.09
N ASN A 389 -14.61 -30.77 -11.77
CA ASN A 389 -13.51 -31.67 -11.42
C ASN A 389 -12.16 -31.29 -12.08
N GLY A 390 -12.09 -30.12 -12.71
CA GLY A 390 -10.89 -29.64 -13.39
C GLY A 390 -9.84 -29.08 -12.43
N GLY A 391 -8.68 -28.72 -12.99
CA GLY A 391 -7.66 -27.93 -12.30
C GLY A 391 -8.16 -26.53 -11.93
N ARG A 392 -7.35 -25.77 -11.19
CA ARG A 392 -7.69 -24.40 -10.79
C ARG A 392 -8.03 -23.52 -11.99
N LEU A 393 -9.05 -22.69 -11.86
CA LEU A 393 -9.38 -21.68 -12.87
C LEU A 393 -8.25 -20.64 -12.96
N VAL A 394 -7.82 -20.29 -14.17
CA VAL A 394 -6.78 -19.28 -14.41
C VAL A 394 -7.44 -17.94 -14.64
N LEU A 395 -7.27 -16.98 -13.74
CA LEU A 395 -7.88 -15.65 -13.86
C LEU A 395 -6.87 -14.63 -14.38
N ASN A 396 -7.22 -13.96 -15.47
CA ASN A 396 -6.58 -12.71 -15.89
C ASN A 396 -7.47 -11.56 -15.42
N LEU A 397 -6.95 -10.72 -14.53
CA LEU A 397 -7.73 -9.60 -14.02
C LEU A 397 -7.52 -8.39 -14.94
N ASP A 398 -8.62 -7.81 -15.41
CA ASP A 398 -8.58 -6.60 -16.20
C ASP A 398 -8.23 -5.39 -15.32
N ASP A 399 -7.26 -4.60 -15.77
CA ASP A 399 -6.83 -3.37 -15.11
C ASP A 399 -7.35 -2.10 -15.82
N SER A 400 -8.16 -2.25 -16.88
CA SER A 400 -8.61 -1.15 -17.72
C SER A 400 -9.78 -0.34 -17.17
N ARG A 401 -10.79 -1.01 -16.59
CA ARG A 401 -12.03 -0.36 -16.12
C ARG A 401 -12.34 -0.77 -14.70
N ASP A 402 -12.42 0.22 -13.80
CA ASP A 402 -12.72 0.03 -12.37
C ASP A 402 -11.98 -1.18 -11.78
N TRP A 403 -10.69 -1.26 -12.09
CA TRP A 403 -9.82 -2.31 -11.59
C TRP A 403 -9.84 -2.46 -10.06
N PRO A 404 -10.04 -1.38 -9.24
CA PRO A 404 -10.12 -1.56 -7.80
C PRO A 404 -11.27 -2.48 -7.42
N HIS A 405 -12.45 -2.36 -8.05
CA HIS A 405 -13.58 -3.24 -7.78
C HIS A 405 -13.28 -4.70 -8.15
N VAL A 406 -12.72 -4.93 -9.35
CA VAL A 406 -12.33 -6.26 -9.82
C VAL A 406 -11.37 -6.92 -8.84
N TRP A 407 -10.30 -6.21 -8.48
CA TRP A 407 -9.32 -6.69 -7.52
C TRP A 407 -9.95 -6.95 -6.15
N MET A 408 -10.72 -6.01 -5.60
CA MET A 408 -11.31 -6.09 -4.26
C MET A 408 -12.18 -7.34 -4.07
N VAL A 409 -13.03 -7.64 -5.06
CA VAL A 409 -13.93 -8.79 -4.99
C VAL A 409 -13.16 -10.10 -5.18
N ILE A 410 -12.25 -10.20 -6.16
CA ILE A 410 -11.51 -11.44 -6.41
C ILE A 410 -10.62 -11.82 -5.25
N VAL A 411 -9.94 -10.86 -4.61
CA VAL A 411 -9.15 -11.14 -3.40
C VAL A 411 -10.05 -11.55 -2.24
N GLY A 412 -11.25 -10.96 -2.10
CA GLY A 412 -12.27 -11.38 -1.14
C GLY A 412 -12.73 -12.83 -1.36
N THR A 413 -13.03 -13.19 -2.60
CA THR A 413 -13.40 -14.57 -3.00
C THR A 413 -12.27 -15.55 -2.72
N GLY A 414 -11.02 -15.19 -3.01
CA GLY A 414 -9.86 -16.01 -2.67
C GLY A 414 -9.67 -16.18 -1.16
N ALA A 415 -9.88 -15.12 -0.37
CA ALA A 415 -9.82 -15.18 1.09
C ALA A 415 -10.90 -16.08 1.67
N TYR A 416 -12.13 -16.01 1.14
CA TYR A 416 -13.25 -16.86 1.54
C TYR A 416 -13.03 -18.32 1.15
N ALA A 417 -12.68 -18.61 -0.11
CA ALA A 417 -12.40 -19.97 -0.59
C ALA A 417 -11.31 -20.66 0.27
N LYS A 418 -10.23 -19.92 0.57
CA LYS A 418 -9.16 -20.42 1.45
C LYS A 418 -9.66 -20.79 2.85
N ARG A 419 -10.62 -20.04 3.42
CA ARG A 419 -11.23 -20.37 4.72
C ARG A 419 -12.04 -21.67 4.65
N GLN A 420 -12.69 -21.92 3.52
CA GLN A 420 -13.41 -23.17 3.26
C GLN A 420 -12.48 -24.33 2.90
N SER A 421 -11.16 -24.12 2.88
CA SER A 421 -10.16 -25.08 2.39
C SER A 421 -10.36 -25.46 0.92
N GLU A 422 -10.98 -24.57 0.14
CA GLU A 422 -11.23 -24.74 -1.28
C GLU A 422 -10.12 -24.07 -2.12
N ASP A 423 -9.63 -24.79 -3.12
CA ASP A 423 -8.61 -24.31 -4.06
C ASP A 423 -9.24 -24.10 -5.45
N VAL A 424 -9.87 -22.94 -5.62
CA VAL A 424 -10.80 -22.69 -6.73
C VAL A 424 -10.08 -22.14 -7.97
N PHE A 425 -9.20 -21.15 -7.76
CA PHE A 425 -8.58 -20.41 -8.84
C PHE A 425 -7.17 -19.95 -8.50
N CYS A 426 -6.44 -19.54 -9.52
CA CYS A 426 -5.18 -18.83 -9.43
C CYS A 426 -5.24 -17.54 -10.27
N VAL A 427 -4.43 -16.55 -9.91
CA VAL A 427 -4.31 -15.27 -10.63
C VAL A 427 -3.04 -15.27 -11.46
N ASN A 428 -3.18 -15.05 -12.77
CA ASN A 428 -2.09 -15.08 -13.73
C ASN A 428 -1.52 -13.68 -14.00
N THR A 429 -2.39 -12.69 -14.21
CA THR A 429 -2.00 -11.33 -14.61
C THR A 429 -2.71 -10.28 -13.77
N ASN A 430 -2.00 -9.15 -13.57
CA ASN A 430 -2.39 -7.97 -12.82
C ASN A 430 -2.61 -8.19 -11.31
N TRP A 431 -2.08 -7.27 -10.50
CA TRP A 431 -2.23 -7.27 -9.03
C TRP A 431 -1.81 -8.56 -8.31
N TYR A 432 -0.98 -9.40 -8.93
CA TYR A 432 -0.53 -10.68 -8.37
C TYR A 432 0.12 -10.55 -6.99
N ILE A 433 0.66 -9.37 -6.65
CA ILE A 433 1.32 -9.17 -5.37
C ILE A 433 0.37 -9.17 -4.18
N SER A 434 -0.86 -8.72 -4.37
CA SER A 434 -1.88 -8.74 -3.31
C SER A 434 -2.36 -10.16 -3.00
N PHE A 435 -1.98 -11.12 -3.83
CA PHE A 435 -2.26 -12.54 -3.67
C PHE A 435 -1.04 -13.26 -3.08
N SER A 436 -1.29 -14.18 -2.14
CA SER A 436 -0.23 -15.04 -1.61
C SER A 436 0.42 -15.86 -2.74
N LYS A 437 1.67 -16.32 -2.56
CA LYS A 437 2.36 -17.14 -3.58
C LYS A 437 1.51 -18.34 -4.04
N LYS A 438 0.67 -18.89 -3.15
CA LYS A 438 -0.23 -20.02 -3.46
C LYS A 438 -1.37 -19.66 -4.40
N LEU A 439 -1.82 -18.41 -4.42
CA LEU A 439 -2.90 -17.94 -5.30
C LEU A 439 -2.39 -17.45 -6.66
N LYS A 440 -1.08 -17.56 -6.94
CA LYS A 440 -0.53 -17.27 -8.27
C LYS A 440 -0.57 -18.52 -9.14
N CYS A 441 -0.82 -18.33 -10.43
CA CYS A 441 -0.79 -19.43 -11.39
C CYS A 441 0.65 -19.86 -11.70
N THR A 442 0.83 -21.15 -11.93
CA THR A 442 2.04 -21.71 -12.55
C THR A 442 1.94 -21.64 -14.07
N SER A 443 3.07 -21.72 -14.76
CA SER A 443 3.08 -21.74 -16.24
C SER A 443 2.35 -22.96 -16.82
N GLU A 444 2.35 -24.08 -16.11
CA GLU A 444 1.62 -25.29 -16.50
C GLU A 444 0.10 -25.05 -16.43
N GLU A 445 -0.39 -24.47 -15.34
CA GLU A 445 -1.81 -24.16 -15.19
C GLU A 445 -2.29 -23.18 -16.25
N VAL A 446 -1.50 -22.16 -16.57
CA VAL A 446 -1.83 -21.21 -17.64
C VAL A 446 -1.95 -21.90 -19.00
N ALA A 447 -1.21 -22.99 -19.22
CA ALA A 447 -1.23 -23.75 -20.46
C ALA A 447 -2.36 -24.80 -20.51
N SER A 448 -2.72 -25.42 -19.39
CA SER A 448 -3.63 -26.58 -19.37
C SER A 448 -5.03 -26.30 -18.84
N ASN A 449 -5.21 -25.28 -18.01
CA ASN A 449 -6.47 -25.09 -17.27
C ASN A 449 -7.40 -24.09 -17.95
N LYS A 450 -8.69 -24.19 -17.61
CA LYS A 450 -9.72 -23.24 -18.06
C LYS A 450 -9.36 -21.84 -17.59
N ARG A 451 -9.27 -20.91 -18.53
CA ARG A 451 -8.82 -19.54 -18.30
C ARG A 451 -9.98 -18.56 -18.49
N PHE A 452 -10.02 -17.51 -17.68
CA PHE A 452 -11.02 -16.46 -17.73
C PHE A 452 -10.36 -15.08 -17.77
N VAL A 453 -10.96 -14.17 -18.53
CA VAL A 453 -10.74 -12.73 -18.40
C VAL A 453 -11.82 -12.19 -17.47
N VAL A 454 -11.41 -11.53 -16.41
CA VAL A 454 -12.27 -11.04 -15.33
C VAL A 454 -12.33 -9.53 -15.39
N ARG A 455 -13.53 -8.95 -15.57
CA ARG A 455 -13.71 -7.50 -15.75
C ARG A 455 -14.88 -6.96 -14.95
N ARG A 456 -14.95 -5.63 -14.80
CA ARG A 456 -16.14 -4.97 -14.30
C ARG A 456 -17.31 -5.20 -15.26
N SER A 457 -18.46 -5.65 -14.76
CA SER A 457 -19.67 -5.80 -15.58
C SER A 457 -20.09 -4.47 -16.20
N PHE A 458 -20.43 -4.48 -17.48
CA PHE A 458 -20.98 -3.33 -18.18
C PHE A 458 -22.02 -3.79 -19.22
N ASP A 459 -23.01 -2.95 -19.47
CA ASP A 459 -24.06 -3.24 -20.44
C ASP A 459 -23.55 -3.07 -21.87
N GLY A 460 -23.94 -3.98 -22.77
CA GLY A 460 -23.66 -3.85 -24.22
C GLY A 460 -22.36 -4.46 -24.72
N GLY A 461 -21.77 -5.41 -23.98
CA GLY A 461 -20.64 -6.21 -24.49
C GLY A 461 -21.03 -7.12 -25.67
N ALA A 462 -20.11 -7.32 -26.63
CA ALA A 462 -20.34 -8.16 -27.80
C ALA A 462 -20.43 -9.66 -27.47
N ARG A 463 -19.90 -10.06 -26.31
CA ARG A 463 -19.89 -11.44 -25.82
C ARG A 463 -20.66 -11.54 -24.51
N ALA A 464 -21.46 -12.60 -24.35
CA ALA A 464 -22.09 -12.93 -23.08
C ALA A 464 -21.05 -13.54 -22.12
N PRO A 465 -21.00 -13.09 -20.84
CA PRO A 465 -20.12 -13.68 -19.85
C PRO A 465 -20.62 -15.05 -19.38
N ASN A 466 -19.70 -15.91 -18.95
CA ASN A 466 -20.01 -17.20 -18.32
C ASN A 466 -20.57 -17.02 -16.91
N ILE A 467 -20.02 -16.07 -16.16
CA ILE A 467 -20.51 -15.65 -14.84
C ILE A 467 -20.65 -14.13 -14.86
N ASP A 468 -21.78 -13.61 -14.38
CA ASP A 468 -21.98 -12.19 -14.15
C ASP A 468 -22.63 -11.97 -12.78
N LEU A 469 -21.80 -11.72 -11.76
CA LEU A 469 -22.21 -11.65 -10.36
C LEU A 469 -21.38 -10.60 -9.62
N GLY A 470 -22.00 -9.89 -8.66
CA GLY A 470 -21.27 -8.92 -7.84
C GLY A 470 -20.68 -7.73 -8.61
N GLY A 471 -21.23 -7.43 -9.80
CA GLY A 471 -20.69 -6.42 -10.71
C GLY A 471 -19.37 -6.84 -11.39
N ILE A 472 -19.08 -8.14 -11.45
CA ILE A 472 -17.94 -8.67 -12.18
C ILE A 472 -18.40 -9.74 -13.16
N SER A 473 -17.84 -9.67 -14.36
CA SER A 473 -18.11 -10.60 -15.45
C SER A 473 -16.87 -11.43 -15.76
N PHE A 474 -17.08 -12.72 -16.01
CA PHE A 474 -16.05 -13.70 -16.37
C PHE A 474 -16.27 -14.15 -17.80
N PHE A 475 -15.29 -13.91 -18.67
CA PHE A 475 -15.31 -14.32 -20.07
C PHE A 475 -14.29 -15.42 -20.28
N GLU A 476 -14.74 -16.59 -20.75
CA GLU A 476 -13.82 -17.69 -21.02
C GLU A 476 -12.77 -17.28 -22.05
N TYR A 477 -11.49 -17.41 -21.70
CA TYR A 477 -10.39 -17.08 -22.57
C TYR A 477 -10.28 -18.15 -23.66
N SER A 478 -10.68 -17.79 -24.88
CA SER A 478 -10.67 -18.68 -26.04
C SER A 478 -10.07 -17.89 -27.20
N PRO A 479 -8.73 -17.92 -27.38
CA PRO A 479 -8.11 -17.24 -28.49
C PRO A 479 -8.67 -17.82 -29.79
N PRO A 480 -8.95 -16.98 -30.80
CA PRO A 480 -9.47 -17.48 -32.06
C PRO A 480 -8.45 -18.45 -32.69
N ALA A 481 -8.93 -19.60 -33.15
CA ALA A 481 -8.07 -20.63 -33.74
C ALA A 481 -7.34 -20.14 -35.00
N SER A 482 -7.96 -19.22 -35.73
CA SER A 482 -7.34 -18.45 -36.79
C SER A 482 -8.02 -17.09 -36.93
N LEU A 483 -7.29 -16.11 -37.47
CA LEU A 483 -7.82 -14.84 -37.91
C LEU A 483 -8.29 -14.96 -39.36
N VAL A 484 -9.59 -14.82 -39.58
CA VAL A 484 -10.17 -14.80 -40.93
C VAL A 484 -9.74 -13.51 -41.65
N SER A 485 -9.58 -13.56 -42.97
CA SER A 485 -9.33 -12.36 -43.78
C SER A 485 -10.40 -11.29 -43.52
N GLY A 486 -9.98 -10.04 -43.33
CA GLY A 486 -10.86 -8.93 -43.00
C GLY A 486 -10.17 -7.82 -42.20
N VAL A 487 -10.93 -6.76 -41.94
CA VAL A 487 -10.48 -5.59 -41.16
C VAL A 487 -10.95 -5.73 -39.72
N LEU A 488 -10.01 -5.70 -38.79
CA LEU A 488 -10.26 -5.57 -37.36
C LEU A 488 -9.89 -4.16 -36.91
N THR A 489 -10.76 -3.53 -36.15
CA THR A 489 -10.53 -2.17 -35.64
C THR A 489 -10.61 -2.15 -34.12
N ILE A 490 -9.83 -1.28 -33.47
CA ILE A 490 -9.93 -1.10 -32.02
C ILE A 490 -11.35 -0.72 -31.61
N LYS A 491 -12.05 0.06 -32.44
CA LYS A 491 -13.42 0.50 -32.19
C LYS A 491 -14.41 -0.65 -32.08
N ASN A 492 -14.41 -1.56 -33.05
CA ASN A 492 -15.42 -2.61 -33.16
C ASN A 492 -14.98 -3.91 -32.47
N ASP A 493 -13.67 -4.17 -32.41
CA ASP A 493 -13.08 -5.44 -31.98
C ASP A 493 -12.23 -5.28 -30.71
N ARG A 494 -12.56 -4.27 -29.88
CA ARG A 494 -11.79 -3.88 -28.69
C ARG A 494 -11.42 -5.04 -27.77
N ASP A 495 -12.38 -5.94 -27.52
CA ASP A 495 -12.17 -7.09 -26.64
C ASP A 495 -11.19 -8.08 -27.26
N LEU A 496 -11.26 -8.31 -28.57
CA LEU A 496 -10.32 -9.17 -29.28
C LEU A 496 -8.89 -8.62 -29.19
N PHE A 497 -8.73 -7.31 -29.40
CA PHE A 497 -7.44 -6.64 -29.24
C PHE A 497 -6.90 -6.76 -27.81
N THR A 498 -7.74 -6.44 -26.83
CA THR A 498 -7.34 -6.41 -25.41
C THR A 498 -6.96 -7.80 -24.90
N ASP A 499 -7.72 -8.83 -25.28
CA ASP A 499 -7.54 -10.18 -24.73
C ASP A 499 -6.50 -11.01 -25.47
N TYR A 500 -6.41 -10.86 -26.80
CA TYR A 500 -5.69 -11.83 -27.63
C TYR A 500 -4.61 -11.23 -28.52
N LEU A 501 -4.80 -10.00 -29.02
CA LEU A 501 -3.89 -9.45 -30.04
C LEU A 501 -2.82 -8.53 -29.47
N LEU A 502 -3.10 -7.76 -28.42
CA LEU A 502 -2.12 -6.84 -27.85
C LEU A 502 -1.25 -7.56 -26.82
N GLY A 503 0.05 -7.59 -27.07
CA GLY A 503 1.06 -8.04 -26.12
C GLY A 503 1.58 -6.90 -25.25
N SER A 504 2.84 -7.00 -24.83
CA SER A 504 3.50 -5.95 -24.03
C SER A 504 3.69 -4.65 -24.82
N GLY A 505 3.78 -3.52 -24.11
CA GLY A 505 4.11 -2.21 -24.70
C GLY A 505 2.94 -1.47 -25.31
N TRP A 506 1.71 -1.76 -24.89
CA TRP A 506 0.49 -1.06 -25.29
C TRP A 506 -0.22 -0.48 -24.07
N THR A 507 -0.91 0.65 -24.26
CA THR A 507 -1.94 1.10 -23.33
C THR A 507 -3.18 0.22 -23.46
N VAL A 508 -4.07 0.34 -22.49
CA VAL A 508 -5.48 -0.06 -22.65
C VAL A 508 -6.05 0.60 -23.90
N PRO A 509 -6.75 -0.12 -24.78
CA PRO A 509 -7.40 0.46 -25.94
C PRO A 509 -8.44 1.53 -25.56
N ASP A 510 -8.41 2.65 -26.27
CA ASP A 510 -9.39 3.73 -26.23
C ASP A 510 -10.61 3.39 -27.11
N GLU A 511 -11.51 4.34 -27.37
CA GLU A 511 -12.68 4.14 -28.24
C GLU A 511 -12.30 3.87 -29.71
N MET A 512 -11.15 4.36 -30.18
CA MET A 512 -10.79 4.35 -31.59
C MET A 512 -9.41 3.76 -31.90
N PHE A 513 -8.50 3.74 -30.92
CA PHE A 513 -7.11 3.29 -31.10
C PHE A 513 -6.48 2.92 -29.76
N THR A 514 -5.28 2.35 -29.77
CA THR A 514 -4.45 2.17 -28.57
C THR A 514 -3.04 2.74 -28.77
N TRP A 515 -2.46 3.38 -27.75
CA TRP A 515 -1.09 3.91 -27.82
C TRP A 515 -0.05 2.85 -27.46
N SER A 516 1.09 2.89 -28.14
CA SER A 516 2.29 2.20 -27.69
C SER A 516 2.88 2.88 -26.46
N LEU A 517 3.44 2.09 -25.54
CA LEU A 517 4.15 2.54 -24.35
C LEU A 517 5.65 2.22 -24.46
N GLY A 518 6.47 3.27 -24.48
CA GLY A 518 7.92 3.16 -24.56
C GLY A 518 8.43 2.82 -25.96
N ALA A 519 9.65 2.28 -26.03
CA ALA A 519 10.38 2.07 -27.28
C ALA A 519 10.02 0.74 -27.98
N ARG A 520 9.17 -0.10 -27.38
CA ARG A 520 8.85 -1.43 -27.91
C ARG A 520 7.40 -1.78 -27.64
N ALA A 521 6.66 -2.19 -28.66
CA ALA A 521 5.30 -2.70 -28.57
C ALA A 521 5.14 -4.01 -29.34
N VAL A 522 4.34 -4.95 -28.82
CA VAL A 522 4.23 -6.31 -29.35
C VAL A 522 2.77 -6.63 -29.67
N ILE A 523 2.50 -7.14 -30.87
CA ILE A 523 1.19 -7.67 -31.28
C ILE A 523 1.35 -9.18 -31.50
N GLN A 524 0.44 -9.96 -30.95
CA GLN A 524 0.36 -11.40 -31.11
C GLN A 524 -0.77 -11.72 -32.08
N LEU A 525 -0.44 -12.21 -33.27
CA LEU A 525 -1.44 -12.65 -34.22
C LEU A 525 -1.61 -14.16 -34.13
N PRO A 526 -2.84 -14.65 -33.89
CA PRO A 526 -3.24 -16.01 -34.19
C PRO A 526 -2.86 -16.44 -35.61
N PRO A 527 -2.86 -17.75 -35.91
CA PRO A 527 -2.72 -18.27 -37.26
C PRO A 527 -3.57 -17.50 -38.29
N ILE A 528 -2.95 -17.10 -39.40
CA ILE A 528 -3.62 -16.49 -40.55
C ILE A 528 -3.53 -17.41 -41.77
N PRO A 529 -4.44 -17.30 -42.75
CA PRO A 529 -4.40 -18.11 -43.96
C PRO A 529 -3.08 -17.97 -44.72
N ALA A 530 -2.58 -19.07 -45.28
CA ALA A 530 -1.35 -19.11 -46.07
C ALA A 530 -1.32 -18.03 -47.17
N GLY A 531 -0.18 -17.37 -47.33
CA GLY A 531 0.01 -16.31 -48.32
C GLY A 531 -0.72 -14.98 -48.05
N SER A 532 -1.44 -14.86 -46.92
CA SER A 532 -2.05 -13.59 -46.50
C SER A 532 -1.01 -12.52 -46.22
N GLN A 533 -1.39 -11.25 -46.40
CA GLN A 533 -0.61 -10.10 -45.93
C GLN A 533 -1.31 -9.44 -44.76
N VAL A 534 -0.54 -8.92 -43.80
CA VAL A 534 -1.08 -8.17 -42.68
C VAL A 534 -0.79 -6.69 -42.87
N LEU A 535 -1.80 -5.86 -42.76
CA LEU A 535 -1.68 -4.40 -42.79
C LEU A 535 -1.97 -3.85 -41.39
N LEU A 536 -1.07 -3.03 -40.86
CA LEU A 536 -1.28 -2.29 -39.62
C LEU A 536 -1.64 -0.84 -39.93
N GLU A 537 -2.76 -0.35 -39.40
CA GLU A 537 -3.06 1.09 -39.46
C GLU A 537 -2.46 1.79 -38.24
N LEU A 538 -1.40 2.57 -38.47
CA LEU A 538 -0.66 3.27 -37.43
C LEU A 538 -0.80 4.79 -37.58
N GLY A 539 -0.83 5.51 -36.45
CA GLY A 539 -0.57 6.94 -36.37
C GLY A 539 0.54 7.24 -35.37
N ALA A 540 1.26 8.35 -35.50
CA ALA A 540 2.32 8.70 -34.55
C ALA A 540 1.91 9.82 -33.59
N PHE A 541 2.47 9.79 -32.37
CA PHE A 541 2.40 10.92 -31.46
C PHE A 541 3.43 11.98 -31.88
N LEU A 542 2.96 13.09 -32.43
CA LEU A 542 3.78 14.16 -32.98
C LEU A 542 3.43 15.49 -32.29
N PRO A 543 4.04 15.78 -31.12
CA PRO A 543 3.60 16.89 -30.28
C PRO A 543 3.94 18.29 -30.82
N GLN A 544 4.85 18.40 -31.78
CA GLN A 544 5.29 19.65 -32.41
C GLN A 544 5.32 19.50 -33.94
N PRO A 545 5.24 20.59 -34.72
CA PRO A 545 5.23 20.53 -36.19
C PRO A 545 6.47 19.87 -36.81
N ASP A 546 7.62 19.97 -36.14
CA ASP A 546 8.91 19.40 -36.51
C ASP A 546 9.17 18.03 -35.85
N SER A 547 8.22 17.50 -35.08
CA SER A 547 8.33 16.17 -34.49
C SER A 547 8.41 15.12 -35.58
N LEU A 548 9.31 14.15 -35.37
CA LEU A 548 9.49 13.00 -36.22
C LEU A 548 9.45 11.74 -35.37
N GLN A 549 8.71 10.74 -35.83
CA GLN A 549 8.71 9.42 -35.23
C GLN A 549 9.16 8.40 -36.26
N GLN A 550 10.06 7.51 -35.86
CA GLN A 550 10.47 6.38 -36.67
C GLN A 550 10.12 5.08 -35.96
N VAL A 551 9.52 4.15 -36.71
CA VAL A 551 9.15 2.82 -36.23
C VAL A 551 9.70 1.77 -37.19
N THR A 552 10.50 0.87 -36.66
CA THR A 552 10.97 -0.33 -37.36
C THR A 552 10.05 -1.49 -36.99
N VAL A 553 9.50 -2.17 -37.99
CA VAL A 553 8.54 -3.26 -37.79
C VAL A 553 9.24 -4.60 -38.02
N PHE A 554 9.11 -5.50 -37.06
CA PHE A 554 9.62 -6.86 -37.13
C PHE A 554 8.45 -7.85 -37.07
N ALA A 555 8.51 -8.92 -37.86
CA ALA A 555 7.64 -10.08 -37.73
C ALA A 555 8.50 -11.30 -37.44
N ASP A 556 8.25 -11.97 -36.31
CA ASP A 556 9.04 -13.09 -35.79
C ASP A 556 10.55 -12.80 -35.76
N GLY A 557 10.91 -11.57 -35.40
CA GLY A 557 12.30 -11.09 -35.32
C GLY A 557 12.91 -10.67 -36.67
N ILE A 558 12.20 -10.83 -37.79
CA ILE A 558 12.66 -10.42 -39.12
C ILE A 558 12.13 -9.02 -39.44
N GLU A 559 13.03 -8.11 -39.77
CA GLU A 559 12.68 -6.75 -40.20
C GLU A 559 11.80 -6.77 -41.47
N GLN A 560 10.66 -6.11 -41.39
CA GLN A 560 9.68 -5.95 -42.46
C GLN A 560 9.83 -4.59 -43.16
N GLY A 561 10.31 -3.59 -42.42
CA GLY A 561 10.60 -2.25 -42.94
C GLY A 561 10.58 -1.18 -41.85
N VAL A 562 10.87 0.05 -42.28
CA VAL A 562 10.91 1.25 -41.43
C VAL A 562 9.88 2.25 -41.93
N THR A 563 9.04 2.73 -41.02
CA THR A 563 8.03 3.76 -41.27
C THR A 563 8.40 5.04 -40.54
N LYS A 564 8.42 6.16 -41.28
CA LYS A 564 8.69 7.49 -40.74
C LYS A 564 7.40 8.32 -40.74
N PHE A 565 7.12 8.96 -39.62
CA PHE A 565 5.97 9.82 -39.42
C PHE A 565 6.43 11.25 -39.20
N SER A 566 5.66 12.19 -39.73
CA SER A 566 5.85 13.64 -39.61
C SER A 566 4.50 14.33 -39.58
N ALA A 567 4.44 15.63 -39.29
CA ALA A 567 3.18 16.37 -39.23
C ALA A 567 2.36 16.28 -40.55
N THR A 568 3.02 16.15 -41.70
CA THR A 568 2.36 15.98 -43.02
C THR A 568 2.01 14.53 -43.36
N ALA A 569 2.54 13.55 -42.62
CA ALA A 569 2.32 12.12 -42.81
C ALA A 569 2.19 11.44 -41.43
N ALA A 570 1.17 11.86 -40.67
CA ALA A 570 0.99 11.45 -39.28
C ALA A 570 0.39 10.03 -39.14
N LYS A 571 -0.17 9.48 -40.23
CA LYS A 571 -0.72 8.12 -40.30
C LYS A 571 -0.12 7.36 -41.48
N ALA A 572 0.03 6.05 -41.33
CA ALA A 572 0.52 5.16 -42.37
C ALA A 572 -0.04 3.74 -42.18
N THR A 573 -0.23 3.06 -43.31
CA THR A 573 -0.54 1.62 -43.34
C THR A 573 0.76 0.85 -43.57
N VAL A 574 1.12 -0.03 -42.66
CA VAL A 574 2.36 -0.81 -42.74
C VAL A 574 2.06 -2.25 -43.13
N ALA A 575 2.57 -2.67 -44.29
CA ALA A 575 2.41 -4.02 -44.79
C ALA A 575 3.48 -4.96 -44.22
N ILE A 576 3.04 -6.12 -43.76
CA ILE A 576 3.84 -7.18 -43.17
C ILE A 576 3.60 -8.43 -44.00
N LYS A 577 4.70 -9.07 -44.43
CA LYS A 577 4.66 -10.34 -45.16
C LYS A 577 5.10 -11.44 -44.21
N PRO A 578 4.18 -12.28 -43.73
CA PRO A 578 4.51 -13.42 -42.88
C PRO A 578 5.53 -14.30 -43.62
N LYS A 579 6.63 -14.65 -42.95
CA LYS A 579 7.65 -15.59 -43.48
C LYS A 579 7.71 -16.90 -42.69
N GLY A 580 6.89 -17.04 -41.65
CA GLY A 580 6.78 -18.25 -40.84
C GLY A 580 6.07 -19.40 -41.56
N PRO A 581 6.02 -20.59 -40.95
CA PRO A 581 5.24 -21.72 -41.47
C PRO A 581 3.78 -21.31 -41.67
N ASP A 582 3.17 -21.73 -42.78
CA ASP A 582 1.76 -21.44 -43.06
C ASP A 582 0.87 -21.90 -41.90
N GLY A 583 0.02 -20.99 -41.40
CA GLY A 583 -0.85 -21.27 -40.25
C GLY A 583 -0.17 -21.27 -38.88
N ALA A 584 1.07 -20.78 -38.76
CA ALA A 584 1.67 -20.50 -37.45
C ALA A 584 1.19 -19.15 -36.88
N PRO A 585 1.06 -19.02 -35.54
CA PRO A 585 0.91 -17.71 -34.91
C PRO A 585 2.16 -16.86 -35.16
N MET A 586 1.97 -15.54 -35.29
CA MET A 586 3.01 -14.58 -35.65
C MET A 586 3.13 -13.48 -34.58
N GLN A 587 4.34 -13.16 -34.17
CA GLN A 587 4.62 -12.03 -33.30
C GLN A 587 5.10 -10.84 -34.13
N ILE A 588 4.37 -9.73 -34.07
CA ILE A 588 4.82 -8.45 -34.63
C ILE A 588 5.41 -7.58 -33.51
N THR A 589 6.63 -7.10 -33.69
CA THR A 589 7.26 -6.13 -32.79
C THR A 589 7.44 -4.79 -33.49
N LEU A 590 6.96 -3.72 -32.86
CA LEU A 590 7.21 -2.34 -33.25
C LEU A 590 8.34 -1.78 -32.38
N GLN A 591 9.47 -1.46 -33.00
CA GLN A 591 10.60 -0.78 -32.35
C GLN A 591 10.50 0.72 -32.66
N ILE A 592 10.28 1.52 -31.64
CA ILE A 592 10.03 2.96 -31.72
C ILE A 592 11.30 3.68 -31.24
N ASP A 593 11.93 4.47 -32.10
CA ASP A 593 13.27 5.00 -31.81
C ASP A 593 13.26 6.01 -30.64
N HIS A 594 12.36 6.99 -30.68
CA HIS A 594 12.32 8.09 -29.71
C HIS A 594 10.88 8.36 -29.25
N PRO A 595 10.27 7.52 -28.41
CA PRO A 595 8.94 7.79 -27.88
C PRO A 595 8.97 9.04 -26.98
N ILE A 596 7.94 9.88 -27.03
CA ILE A 596 7.92 11.20 -26.38
C ILE A 596 6.79 11.25 -25.35
N SER A 597 7.06 11.87 -24.20
CA SER A 597 6.01 12.15 -23.22
C SER A 597 5.31 13.48 -23.50
N PRO A 598 3.97 13.54 -23.49
CA PRO A 598 3.25 14.81 -23.54
C PRO A 598 3.69 15.80 -22.45
N SER A 599 4.04 15.30 -21.26
CA SER A 599 4.55 16.13 -20.16
C SER A 599 5.93 16.71 -20.40
N SER A 600 6.83 15.99 -21.08
CA SER A 600 8.21 16.48 -21.32
C SER A 600 8.24 17.66 -22.29
N VAL A 601 7.20 17.80 -23.12
CA VAL A 601 7.04 18.89 -24.09
C VAL A 601 6.00 19.94 -23.67
N GLY A 602 5.44 19.81 -22.46
CA GLY A 602 4.49 20.79 -21.92
C GLY A 602 3.05 20.71 -22.48
N ASN A 603 2.71 19.65 -23.24
CA ASN A 603 1.38 19.49 -23.83
C ASN A 603 0.32 19.07 -22.81
N SER A 604 0.68 18.25 -21.80
CA SER A 604 -0.24 17.83 -20.74
C SER A 604 0.51 17.34 -19.50
N LYS A 605 -0.20 16.84 -18.47
CA LYS A 605 0.42 16.17 -17.30
C LYS A 605 0.76 14.70 -17.54
N ASP A 606 0.46 14.16 -18.73
CA ASP A 606 0.68 12.75 -19.05
C ASP A 606 2.17 12.43 -19.19
N THR A 607 2.69 11.61 -18.29
CA THR A 607 4.10 11.21 -18.22
C THR A 607 4.45 9.99 -19.06
N ARG A 608 3.47 9.35 -19.72
CA ARG A 608 3.70 8.16 -20.53
C ARG A 608 4.55 8.51 -21.75
N LEU A 609 5.50 7.64 -22.11
CA LEU A 609 6.28 7.75 -23.35
C LEU A 609 5.46 7.15 -24.50
N LEU A 610 4.88 8.00 -25.33
CA LEU A 610 4.01 7.62 -26.43
C LEU A 610 4.81 7.56 -27.74
N GLY A 611 4.53 6.56 -28.57
CA GLY A 611 5.17 6.36 -29.87
C GLY A 611 4.16 6.42 -31.01
N VAL A 612 3.43 5.32 -31.20
CA VAL A 612 2.41 5.17 -32.23
C VAL A 612 1.07 4.71 -31.64
N ALA A 613 -0.02 5.15 -32.25
CA ALA A 613 -1.37 4.66 -32.06
C ALA A 613 -1.66 3.56 -33.09
N LEU A 614 -2.15 2.41 -32.65
CA LEU A 614 -2.71 1.37 -33.51
C LEU A 614 -4.22 1.56 -33.61
N TYR A 615 -4.74 1.70 -34.82
CA TYR A 615 -6.18 1.86 -35.10
C TYR A 615 -6.85 0.54 -35.47
N GLY A 616 -6.12 -0.35 -36.15
CA GLY A 616 -6.64 -1.62 -36.63
C GLY A 616 -5.60 -2.48 -37.30
N ILE A 617 -6.00 -3.72 -37.60
CA ILE A 617 -5.23 -4.74 -38.30
C ILE A 617 -6.12 -5.28 -39.40
N GLU A 618 -5.62 -5.29 -40.63
CA GLU A 618 -6.30 -5.93 -41.76
C GLU A 618 -5.49 -7.15 -42.23
N VAL A 619 -6.17 -8.29 -42.33
CA VAL A 619 -5.62 -9.52 -42.92
C VAL A 619 -6.13 -9.62 -44.34
N MET A 620 -5.28 -9.30 -45.30
CA MET A 620 -5.61 -9.44 -46.72
C MET A 620 -5.36 -10.88 -47.17
N PRO A 621 -6.30 -11.50 -47.92
CA PRO A 621 -6.07 -12.82 -48.50
C PRO A 621 -4.88 -12.81 -49.47
N PRO A 622 -4.28 -13.97 -49.77
CA PRO A 622 -3.28 -14.07 -50.81
C PRO A 622 -3.83 -13.48 -52.11
N SER A 623 -3.06 -12.58 -52.72
CA SER A 623 -3.38 -12.07 -54.05
C SER A 623 -3.44 -13.27 -54.99
N ASN A 624 -4.60 -13.57 -55.56
CA ASN A 624 -4.72 -14.52 -56.66
C ASN A 624 -3.80 -14.03 -57.78
N ALA A 625 -2.62 -14.62 -57.89
CA ALA A 625 -1.76 -14.46 -59.03
C ALA A 625 -2.45 -15.22 -60.18
N ASN A 626 -3.21 -14.49 -60.99
CA ASN A 626 -3.48 -14.90 -62.36
C ASN A 626 -2.21 -14.77 -63.19
#